data_AF-A0A094HQ34-F1
#
_entry.id   AF-A0A094HQ34-F1
#
_cell.length_a   1.000
_cell.length_b   1.000
_cell.length_c   1.000
_cell.angle_alpha   90.00
_cell.angle_beta   90.00
_cell.angle_gamma   90.00
#
_symmetry.space_group_name_H-M   'P 1'
#
loop_
_entity.id
_entity.type
_entity.pdbx_description
1 polymer ?
#
loop_
_entity_poly.entity_id
_entity_poly.type
_entity_poly.pdbx_seq_one_letter_code
_entity_poly.pdbx_strand_id
1 'polypeptide(L)'
;MEVASLSAPAIIADPNDNKLRVFFNFCLRFTDSRQDTDKAETGKFATMSGGWNTIESDAGVFTFLLDNLGVTGVQFEELISLDPTALSSLSPVYGVIFLFKYPTTALPSAPSGTPLPAAAESLFFAKQTIQNACGTQALLSVLLNVDTTAPSGEGVALGAELEGFKEFTSQFPAEFRGEALSNSDRIREVHNSFAKSSPFSMEEQQRAAGEDDELYHFIAYTPIDGILYELDGLQDAPLSHGSCTFEEFPEKVVPVLQARIARYPATEIRFNLLAMVRDLRIRARETGDEGLLAQEEGKRQGDAEGGYEGEG
;
A
#
# COMPACT_ATOMS: atom_id res chain seq x y z
N MET A 1 55.70 -17.37 17.73
CA MET A 1 54.77 -16.24 17.96
C MET A 1 54.12 -15.99 16.60
N GLU A 2 52.95 -16.60 16.45
CA GLU A 2 52.30 -16.91 15.17
C GLU A 2 51.36 -15.76 14.81
N VAL A 3 51.51 -15.22 13.60
CA VAL A 3 50.67 -14.14 13.08
C VAL A 3 49.66 -14.79 12.16
N ALA A 4 48.43 -14.97 12.64
CA ALA A 4 47.35 -15.54 11.85
C ALA A 4 46.84 -14.51 10.83
N SER A 5 47.08 -14.77 9.55
CA SER A 5 46.33 -14.15 8.45
C SER A 5 45.04 -14.95 8.25
N LEU A 6 43.88 -14.34 8.50
CA LEU A 6 42.60 -14.93 8.11
C LEU A 6 42.17 -14.30 6.78
N SER A 7 42.25 -15.13 5.74
CA SER A 7 41.67 -14.92 4.42
C SER A 7 40.15 -14.83 4.52
N ALA A 8 39.55 -13.86 3.82
CA ALA A 8 38.11 -13.78 3.62
C ALA A 8 37.58 -15.06 2.94
N PRO A 9 36.40 -15.57 3.31
CA PRO A 9 35.79 -16.68 2.61
C PRO A 9 35.26 -16.23 1.25
N ALA A 10 35.76 -16.87 0.20
CA ALA A 10 35.17 -16.80 -1.14
C ALA A 10 33.82 -17.52 -1.12
N ILE A 11 32.72 -16.79 -1.34
CA ILE A 11 31.42 -17.39 -1.61
C ILE A 11 31.39 -17.77 -3.09
N ILE A 12 31.46 -19.07 -3.35
CA ILE A 12 31.20 -19.67 -4.66
C ILE A 12 29.69 -19.56 -4.90
N ALA A 13 29.27 -18.67 -5.79
CA ALA A 13 27.91 -18.60 -6.28
C ALA A 13 27.64 -19.79 -7.21
N ASP A 14 26.62 -20.59 -6.89
CA ASP A 14 26.03 -21.57 -7.80
C ASP A 14 25.12 -20.83 -8.80
N PRO A 15 25.40 -20.87 -10.11
CA PRO A 15 24.61 -20.13 -11.11
C PRO A 15 23.22 -20.72 -11.38
N ASN A 16 22.76 -21.76 -10.66
CA ASN A 16 21.46 -22.40 -10.86
C ASN A 16 20.45 -22.32 -9.69
N ASP A 17 20.73 -21.59 -8.61
CA ASP A 17 19.77 -21.43 -7.50
C ASP A 17 18.83 -20.23 -7.74
N ASN A 18 17.61 -20.51 -8.21
CA ASN A 18 16.60 -19.52 -8.60
C ASN A 18 15.83 -18.91 -7.40
N LYS A 19 16.43 -18.91 -6.21
CA LYS A 19 15.84 -18.31 -5.00
C LYS A 19 16.34 -16.88 -4.84
N LEU A 20 15.70 -15.94 -5.53
CA LEU A 20 15.82 -14.53 -5.17
C LEU A 20 15.28 -14.33 -3.75
N ARG A 21 16.17 -14.22 -2.77
CA ARG A 21 15.87 -13.67 -1.46
C ARG A 21 15.83 -12.15 -1.60
N VAL A 22 14.65 -11.60 -1.86
CA VAL A 22 14.41 -10.17 -1.68
C VAL A 22 14.23 -9.96 -0.18
N PHE A 23 15.18 -9.27 0.46
CA PHE A 23 15.07 -8.88 1.86
C PHE A 23 14.17 -7.64 1.94
N PHE A 24 12.91 -7.83 2.36
CA PHE A 24 12.01 -6.74 2.71
C PHE A 24 12.16 -6.45 4.20
N ASN A 25 12.92 -5.41 4.53
CA ASN A 25 12.74 -4.67 5.78
C ASN A 25 13.50 -3.35 5.70
N PHE A 26 12.78 -2.23 5.67
CA PHE A 26 13.35 -0.96 6.11
C PHE A 26 12.25 -0.05 6.67
N CYS A 27 12.20 0.01 7.99
CA CYS A 27 11.61 1.13 8.71
C CYS A 27 12.63 2.29 8.62
N LEU A 28 12.29 3.36 7.88
CA LEU A 28 13.14 4.55 7.77
C LEU A 28 13.19 5.26 9.13
N ARG A 29 14.31 5.11 9.87
CA ARG A 29 14.64 5.97 11.01
C ARG A 29 15.78 6.90 10.62
N PHE A 30 15.51 8.20 10.51
CA PHE A 30 16.54 9.24 10.41
C PHE A 30 16.84 9.80 11.81
N THR A 31 18.08 9.68 12.27
CA THR A 31 18.61 10.45 13.42
C THR A 31 19.73 11.36 12.95
N ASP A 32 19.59 12.64 13.31
CA ASP A 32 20.37 13.81 12.90
C ASP A 32 21.75 13.92 13.58
N SER A 33 22.65 14.71 12.97
CA SER A 33 23.76 15.39 13.64
C SER A 33 23.90 16.85 13.18
N ARG A 34 23.23 17.77 13.90
CA ARG A 34 23.61 19.16 14.36
C ARG A 34 24.50 20.00 13.42
N GLN A 35 24.24 21.30 13.16
CA GLN A 35 24.05 22.37 14.16
C GLN A 35 23.60 23.72 13.52
N ASP A 36 22.72 24.46 14.23
CA ASP A 36 22.57 25.92 14.41
C ASP A 36 22.28 26.91 13.24
N THR A 37 21.13 27.61 13.30
CA THR A 37 20.99 28.94 13.97
C THR A 37 19.59 29.56 13.76
N ASP A 38 19.15 30.29 14.80
CA ASP A 38 17.87 30.99 15.00
C ASP A 38 17.42 31.99 13.91
N LYS A 39 16.08 32.15 13.77
CA LYS A 39 15.40 33.47 13.85
C LYS A 39 13.86 33.37 13.93
N ALA A 40 13.30 34.30 14.70
CA ALA A 40 11.92 34.37 15.16
C ALA A 40 10.97 35.21 14.28
N GLU A 41 9.67 35.04 14.59
CA GLU A 41 8.50 35.91 14.37
C GLU A 41 7.82 35.94 12.98
N THR A 42 6.56 35.50 12.92
CA THR A 42 5.37 36.37 13.02
C THR A 42 4.09 35.55 12.77
N GLY A 43 3.08 35.75 13.63
CA GLY A 43 1.80 35.05 13.59
C GLY A 43 1.02 35.34 12.31
N LYS A 44 0.85 34.30 11.49
CA LYS A 44 -0.26 34.16 10.54
C LYS A 44 -1.23 33.15 11.12
N PHE A 45 -2.51 33.51 11.17
CA PHE A 45 -3.58 32.52 11.28
C PHE A 45 -3.35 31.47 10.19
N ALA A 46 -2.95 30.27 10.58
CA ALA A 46 -2.83 29.14 9.69
C ALA A 46 -4.24 28.79 9.21
N THR A 47 -4.51 29.09 7.94
CA THR A 47 -5.50 28.32 7.18
C THR A 47 -5.13 26.85 7.36
N MET A 48 -5.92 26.10 8.11
CA MET A 48 -5.75 24.64 8.19
C MET A 48 -5.73 24.11 6.74
N SER A 49 -4.63 23.49 6.36
CA SER A 49 -4.31 23.13 4.99
C SER A 49 -5.38 22.20 4.39
N GLY A 50 -6.05 22.65 3.32
CA GLY A 50 -6.93 21.81 2.50
C GLY A 50 -6.20 20.77 1.65
N GLY A 51 -4.96 20.42 1.99
CA GLY A 51 -4.10 19.50 1.23
C GLY A 51 -4.21 18.06 1.71
N TRP A 52 -3.59 17.16 0.96
CA TRP A 52 -3.38 15.74 1.31
C TRP A 52 -1.95 15.55 1.83
N ASN A 53 -1.78 14.83 2.93
CA ASN A 53 -0.48 14.51 3.53
C ASN A 53 0.12 13.25 2.89
N THR A 54 1.41 13.03 3.01
CA THR A 54 1.97 11.71 2.70
C THR A 54 1.58 10.73 3.81
N ILE A 55 1.37 9.46 3.44
CA ILE A 55 1.13 8.37 4.40
C ILE A 55 2.22 7.31 4.24
N GLU A 56 2.57 6.69 5.36
CA GLU A 56 3.53 5.59 5.39
C GLU A 56 2.91 4.31 4.79
N SER A 57 3.73 3.49 4.15
CA SER A 57 3.32 2.19 3.63
C SER A 57 3.42 1.13 4.71
N ASP A 58 2.45 1.13 5.61
CA ASP A 58 2.37 0.23 6.74
C ASP A 58 0.96 -0.36 6.90
N ALA A 59 0.90 -1.62 7.31
CA ALA A 59 -0.36 -2.38 7.40
C ALA A 59 -1.30 -1.84 8.48
N GLY A 60 -0.75 -1.33 9.59
CA GLY A 60 -1.50 -0.67 10.66
C GLY A 60 -2.16 0.62 10.15
N VAL A 61 -1.40 1.44 9.41
CA VAL A 61 -1.92 2.67 8.75
C VAL A 61 -3.08 2.36 7.83
N PHE A 62 -2.89 1.42 6.89
CA PHE A 62 -3.91 1.09 5.90
C PHE A 62 -5.13 0.45 6.56
N THR A 63 -4.96 -0.33 7.63
CA THR A 63 -6.10 -0.85 8.37
C THR A 63 -6.82 0.22 9.18
N PHE A 64 -6.09 1.14 9.80
CA PHE A 64 -6.68 2.30 10.49
C PHE A 64 -7.56 3.11 9.53
N LEU A 65 -7.12 3.32 8.28
CA LEU A 65 -7.91 3.99 7.26
C LEU A 65 -9.21 3.25 6.98
N LEU A 66 -9.19 1.92 6.83
CA LEU A 66 -10.40 1.10 6.64
C LEU A 66 -11.38 1.29 7.80
N ASP A 67 -10.90 1.12 9.03
CA ASP A 67 -11.74 1.20 10.24
C ASP A 67 -12.40 2.60 10.38
N ASN A 68 -11.65 3.67 10.14
CA ASN A 68 -12.15 5.05 10.27
C ASN A 68 -13.05 5.49 9.11
N LEU A 69 -12.97 4.82 7.95
CA LEU A 69 -13.92 4.97 6.85
C LEU A 69 -15.20 4.14 7.07
N GLY A 70 -15.27 3.35 8.15
CA GLY A 70 -16.44 2.55 8.51
C GLY A 70 -16.49 1.19 7.83
N VAL A 71 -15.36 0.74 7.25
CA VAL A 71 -15.24 -0.56 6.61
C VAL A 71 -15.07 -1.63 7.68
N THR A 72 -15.71 -2.79 7.50
CA THR A 72 -15.52 -3.94 8.40
C THR A 72 -15.32 -5.23 7.61
N GLY A 73 -14.68 -6.22 8.26
CA GLY A 73 -14.47 -7.55 7.71
C GLY A 73 -13.14 -7.75 6.97
N VAL A 74 -12.35 -6.69 6.82
CA VAL A 74 -11.05 -6.71 6.14
C VAL A 74 -9.98 -6.02 6.98
N GLN A 75 -8.73 -6.39 6.72
CA GLN A 75 -7.54 -5.70 7.22
C GLN A 75 -6.43 -5.73 6.18
N PHE A 76 -5.37 -4.96 6.41
CA PHE A 76 -4.12 -5.12 5.69
C PHE A 76 -3.11 -5.93 6.48
N GLU A 77 -2.35 -6.78 5.77
CA GLU A 77 -1.15 -7.44 6.27
C GLU A 77 0.03 -7.10 5.37
N GLU A 78 1.20 -6.88 5.96
CA GLU A 78 2.43 -6.64 5.23
C GLU A 78 3.10 -7.96 4.86
N LEU A 79 3.63 -8.03 3.63
CA LEU A 79 4.35 -9.21 3.15
C LEU A 79 5.86 -8.98 3.11
N ILE A 80 6.58 -9.84 3.83
CA ILE A 80 8.05 -9.84 3.88
C ILE A 80 8.66 -10.55 2.66
N SER A 81 7.88 -11.39 1.97
CA SER A 81 8.37 -12.16 0.82
C SER A 81 7.33 -12.29 -0.27
N LEU A 82 7.78 -12.19 -1.52
CA LEU A 82 7.01 -12.48 -2.72
C LEU A 82 6.97 -13.99 -3.02
N ASP A 83 6.36 -14.74 -2.10
CA ASP A 83 6.10 -16.17 -2.23
C ASP A 83 4.59 -16.42 -2.33
N PRO A 84 4.09 -17.18 -3.33
CA PRO A 84 2.67 -17.51 -3.42
C PRO A 84 2.13 -18.16 -2.15
N THR A 85 2.94 -18.98 -1.46
CA THR A 85 2.51 -19.64 -0.22
C THR A 85 2.21 -18.65 0.89
N ALA A 86 3.01 -17.58 1.00
CA ALA A 86 2.79 -16.52 1.99
C ALA A 86 1.45 -15.81 1.76
N LEU A 87 1.15 -15.42 0.51
CA LEU A 87 -0.14 -14.81 0.15
C LEU A 87 -1.30 -15.79 0.38
N SER A 88 -1.17 -17.04 -0.08
CA SER A 88 -2.22 -18.06 0.07
C SER A 88 -2.53 -18.39 1.53
N SER A 89 -1.56 -18.27 2.44
CA SER A 89 -1.78 -18.48 3.88
C SER A 89 -2.68 -17.41 4.52
N LEU A 90 -2.81 -16.25 3.86
CA LEU A 90 -3.65 -15.13 4.27
C LEU A 90 -5.02 -15.14 3.57
N SER A 91 -5.31 -16.16 2.76
CA SER A 91 -6.59 -16.26 2.05
C SER A 91 -7.80 -16.21 3.00
N PRO A 92 -8.90 -15.55 2.58
CA PRO A 92 -9.09 -14.92 1.27
C PRO A 92 -8.33 -13.57 1.12
N VAL A 93 -7.70 -13.37 -0.04
CA VAL A 93 -6.93 -12.15 -0.40
C VAL A 93 -7.69 -11.38 -1.47
N TYR A 94 -8.16 -10.18 -1.14
CA TYR A 94 -8.99 -9.34 -2.02
C TYR A 94 -8.18 -8.52 -3.02
N GLY A 95 -6.92 -8.26 -2.71
CA GLY A 95 -6.00 -7.56 -3.57
C GLY A 95 -4.70 -7.26 -2.84
N VAL A 96 -3.73 -6.75 -3.59
CA VAL A 96 -2.47 -6.28 -3.03
C VAL A 96 -2.17 -4.88 -3.50
N ILE A 97 -1.51 -4.11 -2.65
CA ILE A 97 -1.02 -2.77 -2.93
C ILE A 97 0.50 -2.84 -2.93
N PHE A 98 1.09 -2.41 -4.05
CA PHE A 98 2.52 -2.43 -4.26
C PHE A 98 3.06 -1.01 -4.28
N LEU A 99 3.97 -0.70 -3.36
CA LEU A 99 4.74 0.53 -3.34
C LEU A 99 6.09 0.30 -4.01
N PHE A 100 6.49 1.25 -4.86
CA PHE A 100 7.81 1.25 -5.47
C PHE A 100 8.32 2.68 -5.68
N LYS A 101 9.64 2.83 -5.81
CA LYS A 101 10.24 4.10 -6.24
C LYS A 101 9.80 4.43 -7.67
N TYR A 102 9.07 5.51 -7.86
CA TYR A 102 8.61 5.94 -9.17
C TYR A 102 9.80 6.28 -10.06
N PRO A 103 9.90 5.68 -11.26
CA PRO A 103 11.05 5.90 -12.13
C PRO A 103 10.97 7.30 -12.75
N THR A 104 11.90 8.18 -12.39
CA THR A 104 12.03 9.53 -12.98
C THR A 104 12.66 9.49 -14.38
N THR A 105 13.28 8.36 -14.73
CA THR A 105 13.80 8.07 -16.08
C THR A 105 13.08 6.86 -16.65
N ALA A 106 12.98 6.78 -17.98
CA ALA A 106 12.29 5.67 -18.63
C ALA A 106 12.91 4.33 -18.22
N LEU A 107 12.10 3.45 -17.63
CA LEU A 107 12.51 2.07 -17.40
C LEU A 107 12.82 1.41 -18.75
N PRO A 108 13.79 0.49 -18.80
CA PRO A 108 14.28 -0.10 -20.06
C PRO A 108 13.22 -0.95 -20.80
N SER A 109 12.10 -1.28 -20.16
CA SER A 109 11.02 -2.07 -20.74
C SER A 109 9.65 -1.46 -20.44
N ALA A 110 8.74 -1.61 -21.41
CA ALA A 110 7.36 -1.15 -21.29
C ALA A 110 6.64 -1.86 -20.13
N PRO A 111 5.58 -1.24 -19.57
CA PRO A 111 4.70 -1.90 -18.62
C PRO A 111 4.21 -3.25 -19.16
N SER A 112 4.37 -4.30 -18.37
CA SER A 112 3.66 -5.56 -18.59
C SER A 112 2.17 -5.31 -18.37
N GLY A 113 1.33 -5.95 -19.19
CA GLY A 113 -0.12 -5.83 -19.12
C GLY A 113 -0.72 -5.24 -20.40
N THR A 114 -1.99 -5.56 -20.65
CA THR A 114 -2.75 -5.06 -21.80
C THR A 114 -3.72 -3.98 -21.34
N PRO A 115 -3.63 -2.73 -21.82
CA PRO A 115 -4.59 -1.69 -21.46
C PRO A 115 -6.02 -2.08 -21.88
N LEU A 116 -6.98 -1.96 -20.96
CA LEU A 116 -8.40 -2.21 -21.22
C LEU A 116 -9.24 -0.96 -20.88
N PRO A 117 -9.30 0.06 -21.77
CA PRO A 117 -10.03 1.30 -21.50
C PRO A 117 -11.52 1.07 -21.18
N ALA A 118 -12.16 0.13 -21.88
CA ALA A 118 -13.57 -0.19 -21.64
C ALA A 118 -13.83 -0.75 -20.24
N ALA A 119 -12.83 -1.36 -19.60
CA ALA A 119 -12.97 -1.86 -18.23
C ALA A 119 -13.16 -0.70 -17.24
N ALA A 120 -12.59 0.49 -17.50
CA ALA A 120 -12.74 1.65 -16.63
C ALA A 120 -14.20 2.11 -16.47
N GLU A 121 -15.09 1.75 -17.41
CA GLU A 121 -16.52 2.04 -17.35
C GLU A 121 -17.28 1.06 -16.43
N SER A 122 -16.81 -0.18 -16.30
CA SER A 122 -17.49 -1.24 -15.54
C SER A 122 -16.95 -1.45 -14.13
N LEU A 123 -15.66 -1.20 -13.91
CA LEU A 123 -15.01 -1.32 -12.59
C LEU A 123 -14.70 0.07 -12.01
N PHE A 124 -14.49 0.14 -10.69
CA PHE A 124 -14.02 1.37 -10.04
C PHE A 124 -12.54 1.61 -10.37
N PHE A 125 -12.29 2.55 -11.28
CA PHE A 125 -10.96 3.06 -11.62
C PHE A 125 -11.00 4.58 -11.58
N ALA A 126 -10.10 5.18 -10.81
CA ALA A 126 -9.96 6.62 -10.65
C ALA A 126 -8.57 7.06 -11.07
N LYS A 127 -8.46 8.15 -11.85
CA LYS A 127 -7.17 8.75 -12.18
C LYS A 127 -6.71 9.65 -11.06
N GLN A 128 -5.41 9.60 -10.77
CA GLN A 128 -4.82 10.35 -9.69
C GLN A 128 -4.78 11.84 -10.04
N THR A 129 -5.44 12.64 -9.21
CA THR A 129 -5.48 14.11 -9.35
C THR A 129 -4.55 14.80 -8.37
N ILE A 130 -4.16 14.14 -7.27
CA ILE A 130 -3.28 14.65 -6.22
C ILE A 130 -2.24 13.58 -5.86
N GLN A 131 -0.95 13.95 -5.83
CA GLN A 131 0.15 13.01 -5.60
C GLN A 131 0.09 12.33 -4.23
N ASN A 132 -0.16 13.10 -3.17
CA ASN A 132 -0.12 12.60 -1.80
C ASN A 132 -1.30 11.67 -1.44
N ALA A 133 -2.33 11.57 -2.29
CA ALA A 133 -3.50 10.71 -2.07
C ALA A 133 -3.32 9.28 -2.60
N CYS A 134 -2.19 8.96 -3.25
CA CYS A 134 -1.98 7.72 -4.00
C CYS A 134 -2.19 6.45 -3.17
N GLY A 135 -1.73 6.40 -1.91
CA GLY A 135 -1.93 5.24 -1.04
C GLY A 135 -3.40 4.96 -0.72
N THR A 136 -4.17 5.98 -0.35
CA THR A 136 -5.62 5.85 -0.12
C THR A 136 -6.37 5.53 -1.41
N GLN A 137 -5.95 6.10 -2.54
CA GLN A 137 -6.53 5.76 -3.84
C GLN A 137 -6.29 4.29 -4.23
N ALA A 138 -5.09 3.76 -3.98
CA ALA A 138 -4.79 2.35 -4.22
C ALA A 138 -5.64 1.43 -3.31
N LEU A 139 -5.80 1.79 -2.03
CA LEU A 139 -6.70 1.11 -1.09
C LEU A 139 -8.13 1.06 -1.62
N LEU A 140 -8.69 2.22 -2.00
CA LEU A 140 -10.05 2.29 -2.52
C LEU A 140 -10.21 1.57 -3.86
N SER A 141 -9.15 1.49 -4.67
CA SER A 141 -9.17 0.75 -5.94
C SER A 141 -9.35 -0.75 -5.73
N VAL A 142 -8.81 -1.32 -4.64
CA VAL A 142 -9.13 -2.72 -4.28
C VAL A 142 -10.52 -2.79 -3.64
N LEU A 143 -10.76 -1.97 -2.63
CA LEU A 143 -11.96 -2.07 -1.79
C LEU A 143 -13.26 -1.84 -2.56
N LEU A 144 -13.32 -0.86 -3.45
CA LEU A 144 -14.54 -0.53 -4.18
C LEU A 144 -14.83 -1.49 -5.34
N ASN A 145 -13.95 -2.43 -5.63
CA ASN A 145 -14.19 -3.53 -6.57
C ASN A 145 -14.46 -4.88 -5.87
N VAL A 146 -14.47 -4.92 -4.53
CA VAL A 146 -14.52 -6.17 -3.74
C VAL A 146 -15.74 -7.05 -4.00
N ASP A 147 -16.87 -6.45 -4.37
CA ASP A 147 -18.13 -7.10 -4.72
C ASP A 147 -18.05 -7.93 -6.01
N THR A 148 -17.21 -7.50 -6.95
CA THR A 148 -16.92 -8.22 -8.20
C THR A 148 -15.72 -9.17 -8.08
N THR A 149 -14.98 -9.05 -6.98
CA THR A 149 -13.75 -9.81 -6.72
C THR A 149 -14.02 -11.12 -5.99
N ALA A 150 -14.83 -11.11 -4.93
CA ALA A 150 -15.10 -12.30 -4.11
C ALA A 150 -16.50 -12.87 -4.39
N PRO A 151 -16.72 -14.20 -4.27
CA PRO A 151 -18.04 -14.82 -4.40
C PRO A 151 -19.05 -14.18 -3.43
N SER A 152 -19.84 -13.22 -3.90
CA SER A 152 -20.78 -12.41 -3.10
C SER A 152 -20.17 -11.69 -1.88
N GLY A 153 -18.99 -11.06 -2.03
CA GLY A 153 -18.46 -10.09 -1.06
C GLY A 153 -18.28 -10.60 0.37
N GLU A 154 -17.97 -11.90 0.54
CA GLU A 154 -18.05 -12.61 1.82
C GLU A 154 -17.46 -11.83 3.01
N GLY A 155 -18.37 -11.21 3.78
CA GLY A 155 -18.07 -10.58 5.05
C GLY A 155 -17.45 -9.19 4.98
N VAL A 156 -17.35 -8.54 3.81
CA VAL A 156 -16.85 -7.15 3.70
C VAL A 156 -18.02 -6.18 3.66
N ALA A 157 -18.11 -5.27 4.63
CA ALA A 157 -19.07 -4.17 4.61
C ALA A 157 -18.33 -2.85 4.41
N LEU A 158 -18.65 -2.13 3.33
CA LEU A 158 -18.02 -0.86 2.98
C LEU A 158 -18.38 0.27 3.96
N GLY A 159 -19.56 0.19 4.56
CA GLY A 159 -20.11 1.25 5.41
C GLY A 159 -20.74 2.37 4.58
N ALA A 160 -21.64 3.12 5.20
CA ALA A 160 -22.50 4.09 4.51
C ALA A 160 -21.72 5.16 3.72
N GLU A 161 -20.56 5.58 4.23
CA GLU A 161 -19.73 6.60 3.58
C GLU A 161 -19.21 6.11 2.22
N LEU A 162 -18.55 4.95 2.19
CA LEU A 162 -17.96 4.41 0.96
C LEU A 162 -18.99 3.78 0.03
N GLU A 163 -20.11 3.26 0.56
CA GLU A 163 -21.28 2.88 -0.25
C GLU A 163 -21.82 4.09 -1.00
N GLY A 164 -22.07 5.20 -0.29
CA GLY A 164 -22.54 6.45 -0.89
C GLY A 164 -21.55 7.03 -1.90
N PHE A 165 -20.25 7.00 -1.59
CA PHE A 165 -19.21 7.44 -2.51
C PHE A 165 -19.16 6.59 -3.79
N LYS A 166 -19.23 5.26 -3.66
CA LYS A 166 -19.24 4.33 -4.80
C LYS A 166 -20.49 4.52 -5.67
N GLU A 167 -21.66 4.68 -5.05
CA GLU A 167 -22.91 4.96 -5.78
C GLU A 167 -22.83 6.30 -6.53
N PHE A 168 -22.41 7.36 -5.85
CA PHE A 168 -22.27 8.70 -6.42
C PHE A 168 -21.33 8.74 -7.62
N THR A 169 -20.22 8.00 -7.56
CA THR A 169 -19.18 7.99 -8.60
C THR A 169 -19.34 6.89 -9.65
N SER A 170 -20.39 6.06 -9.55
CA SER A 170 -20.58 4.88 -10.39
C SER A 170 -20.57 5.19 -11.90
N GLN A 171 -21.22 6.28 -12.31
CA GLN A 171 -21.33 6.70 -13.71
C GLN A 171 -20.27 7.69 -14.16
N PHE A 172 -19.31 8.04 -13.29
CA PHE A 172 -18.29 9.02 -13.62
C PHE A 172 -17.17 8.36 -14.44
N PRO A 173 -16.65 9.06 -15.47
CA PRO A 173 -15.35 8.78 -16.05
C PRO A 173 -14.23 8.76 -15.00
N ALA A 174 -13.14 8.05 -15.29
CA ALA A 174 -12.04 7.84 -14.34
C ALA A 174 -11.41 9.15 -13.82
N GLU A 175 -11.30 10.18 -14.66
CA GLU A 175 -10.86 11.52 -14.29
C GLU A 175 -11.77 12.12 -13.20
N PHE A 176 -13.09 12.08 -13.42
CA PHE A 176 -14.06 12.65 -12.48
C PHE A 176 -14.20 11.82 -11.20
N ARG A 177 -13.97 10.51 -11.24
CA ARG A 177 -13.83 9.70 -10.02
C ARG A 177 -12.62 10.15 -9.20
N GLY A 178 -11.52 10.45 -9.87
CA GLY A 178 -10.30 11.02 -9.27
C GLY A 178 -10.53 12.40 -8.63
N GLU A 179 -11.29 13.27 -9.30
CA GLU A 179 -11.68 14.57 -8.76
C GLU A 179 -12.67 14.45 -7.59
N ALA A 180 -13.64 13.54 -7.68
CA ALA A 180 -14.57 13.28 -6.58
C ALA A 180 -13.83 12.76 -5.34
N LEU A 181 -12.86 11.87 -5.52
CA LEU A 181 -12.01 11.37 -4.44
C LEU A 181 -11.21 12.51 -3.78
N SER A 182 -10.53 13.33 -4.57
CA SER A 182 -9.68 14.40 -4.04
C SER A 182 -10.45 15.50 -3.31
N ASN A 183 -11.71 15.69 -3.66
CA ASN A 183 -12.63 16.63 -3.02
C ASN A 183 -13.48 16.01 -1.90
N SER A 184 -13.33 14.72 -1.58
CA SER A 184 -14.03 14.12 -0.46
C SER A 184 -13.41 14.56 0.86
N ASP A 185 -14.09 15.47 1.56
CA ASP A 185 -13.66 15.98 2.87
C ASP A 185 -13.48 14.85 3.88
N ARG A 186 -14.43 13.91 3.94
CA ARG A 186 -14.39 12.79 4.88
C ARG A 186 -13.19 11.87 4.63
N ILE A 187 -12.96 11.47 3.38
CA ILE A 187 -11.83 10.60 3.04
C ILE A 187 -10.50 11.33 3.33
N ARG A 188 -10.40 12.60 2.95
CA ARG A 188 -9.22 13.43 3.19
C ARG A 188 -8.96 13.66 4.68
N GLU A 189 -9.99 13.85 5.49
CA GLU A 189 -9.88 14.00 6.94
C GLU A 189 -9.35 12.72 7.61
N VAL A 190 -9.86 11.55 7.23
CA VAL A 190 -9.38 10.26 7.74
C VAL A 190 -7.95 9.97 7.27
N HIS A 191 -7.65 10.25 6.01
CA HIS A 191 -6.28 10.13 5.48
C HIS A 191 -5.29 11.01 6.26
N ASN A 192 -5.65 12.28 6.49
CA ASN A 192 -4.79 13.23 7.20
C ASN A 192 -4.77 13.04 8.72
N SER A 193 -5.76 12.35 9.32
CA SER A 193 -5.77 12.12 10.76
C SER A 193 -4.64 11.19 11.18
N PHE A 194 -4.27 10.24 10.34
CA PHE A 194 -3.13 9.36 10.60
C PHE A 194 -1.81 10.16 10.68
N ALA A 195 -1.54 11.00 9.69
CA ALA A 195 -0.34 11.85 9.66
C ALA A 195 -0.21 12.74 10.91
N LYS A 196 -1.32 13.21 11.50
CA LYS A 196 -1.29 14.03 12.73
C LYS A 196 -0.91 13.23 14.00
N SER A 197 -0.93 11.91 13.93
CA SER A 197 -0.68 11.01 15.08
C SER A 197 0.81 10.71 15.27
N SER A 198 1.64 10.90 14.23
CA SER A 198 3.08 10.69 14.34
C SER A 198 3.74 11.93 14.98
N PRO A 199 4.46 11.79 16.12
CA PRO A 199 5.17 12.89 16.80
C PRO A 199 6.20 13.60 15.91
N PHE A 200 6.61 12.96 14.80
CA PHE A 200 7.63 13.45 13.87
C PHE A 200 7.04 14.08 12.60
N SER A 201 5.72 14.00 12.41
CA SER A 201 5.02 14.45 11.19
C SER A 201 5.19 15.93 10.87
N MET A 202 5.32 16.79 11.89
CA MET A 202 5.48 18.24 11.68
C MET A 202 6.87 18.61 11.14
N GLU A 203 7.92 17.86 11.50
CA GLU A 203 9.28 18.12 11.01
C GLU A 203 9.48 17.67 9.55
N GLU A 204 8.82 16.58 9.15
CA GLU A 204 8.89 16.06 7.78
C GLU A 204 8.08 16.91 6.79
N GLN A 205 6.93 17.44 7.21
CA GLN A 205 6.11 18.36 6.40
C GLN A 205 6.80 19.71 6.10
N GLN A 206 7.81 20.08 6.89
CA GLN A 206 8.51 21.35 6.78
C GLN A 206 9.80 21.27 5.93
N ARG A 207 10.20 20.06 5.50
CA ARG A 207 11.22 19.89 4.47
C ARG A 207 10.61 20.25 3.12
N ALA A 208 10.99 21.42 2.60
CA ALA A 208 10.69 21.77 1.22
C ALA A 208 11.27 20.69 0.30
N ALA A 209 10.44 20.11 -0.56
CA ALA A 209 10.82 19.11 -1.54
C ALA A 209 12.10 19.56 -2.28
N GLY A 210 13.21 18.87 -2.00
CA GLY A 210 14.46 19.08 -2.71
C GLY A 210 14.38 18.49 -4.11
N GLU A 211 15.26 18.93 -5.01
CA GLU A 211 15.34 18.41 -6.39
C GLU A 211 15.72 16.91 -6.48
N ASP A 212 15.98 16.25 -5.35
CA ASP A 212 16.35 14.83 -5.23
C ASP A 212 15.33 14.03 -4.40
N ASP A 213 14.10 14.54 -4.21
CA ASP A 213 13.05 13.83 -3.50
C ASP A 213 12.66 12.56 -4.26
N GLU A 214 12.94 11.42 -3.65
CA GLU A 214 12.62 10.12 -4.20
C GLU A 214 11.10 9.92 -4.16
N LEU A 215 10.44 10.14 -5.30
CA LEU A 215 9.00 9.93 -5.42
C LEU A 215 8.69 8.44 -5.35
N TYR A 216 7.83 8.04 -4.42
CA TYR A 216 7.26 6.69 -4.35
C TYR A 216 5.84 6.69 -4.89
N HIS A 217 5.40 5.55 -5.42
CA HIS A 217 4.08 5.40 -6.01
C HIS A 217 3.41 4.09 -5.62
N PHE A 218 2.11 4.16 -5.29
CA PHE A 218 1.27 3.02 -4.96
C PHE A 218 0.46 2.59 -6.17
N ILE A 219 0.42 1.28 -6.43
CA ILE A 219 -0.48 0.66 -7.41
C ILE A 219 -1.21 -0.51 -6.78
N ALA A 220 -2.43 -0.77 -7.23
CA ALA A 220 -3.23 -1.88 -6.74
C ALA A 220 -3.30 -3.01 -7.77
N TYR A 221 -3.33 -4.24 -7.28
CA TYR A 221 -3.61 -5.45 -8.05
C TYR A 221 -4.78 -6.19 -7.43
N THR A 222 -5.77 -6.56 -8.23
CA THR A 222 -6.96 -7.28 -7.73
C THR A 222 -7.60 -8.10 -8.85
N PRO A 223 -8.16 -9.28 -8.56
CA PRO A 223 -8.92 -10.04 -9.55
C PRO A 223 -10.35 -9.47 -9.61
N ILE A 224 -10.81 -9.10 -10.80
CA ILE A 224 -12.16 -8.56 -11.04
C ILE A 224 -12.76 -9.32 -12.22
N ASP A 225 -13.95 -9.90 -12.03
CA ASP A 225 -14.68 -10.63 -13.07
C ASP A 225 -13.83 -11.68 -13.81
N GLY A 226 -12.95 -12.38 -13.07
CA GLY A 226 -12.09 -13.43 -13.60
C GLY A 226 -10.84 -12.94 -14.34
N ILE A 227 -10.47 -11.66 -14.21
CA ILE A 227 -9.28 -11.05 -14.82
C ILE A 227 -8.42 -10.42 -13.72
N LEU A 228 -7.09 -10.62 -13.79
CA LEU A 228 -6.14 -9.91 -12.93
C LEU A 228 -5.92 -8.50 -13.48
N TYR A 229 -6.32 -7.49 -12.72
CA TYR A 229 -6.12 -6.09 -13.05
C TYR A 229 -4.99 -5.47 -12.24
N GLU A 230 -4.25 -4.58 -12.91
CA GLU A 230 -3.41 -3.56 -12.31
C GLU A 230 -4.13 -2.21 -12.44
N LEU A 231 -4.37 -1.57 -11.30
CA LEU A 231 -5.05 -0.29 -11.18
C LEU A 231 -4.03 0.74 -10.69
N ASP A 232 -3.47 1.47 -11.64
CA ASP A 232 -2.50 2.56 -11.41
C ASP A 232 -3.17 3.89 -11.79
N GLY A 233 -3.35 4.76 -10.81
CA GLY A 233 -4.00 6.06 -11.00
C GLY A 233 -3.27 7.01 -11.95
N LEU A 234 -1.99 6.77 -12.25
CA LEU A 234 -1.24 7.55 -13.23
C LEU A 234 -1.42 7.05 -14.68
N GLN A 235 -2.04 5.87 -14.88
CA GLN A 235 -2.33 5.34 -16.21
C GLN A 235 -3.65 5.88 -16.76
N ASP A 236 -3.80 5.84 -18.08
CA ASP A 236 -5.04 6.21 -18.76
C ASP A 236 -6.11 5.12 -18.68
N ALA A 237 -5.74 3.88 -18.40
CA ALA A 237 -6.66 2.75 -18.32
C ALA A 237 -6.14 1.67 -17.36
N PRO A 238 -7.04 0.84 -16.78
CA PRO A 238 -6.67 -0.41 -16.13
C PRO A 238 -5.85 -1.32 -17.06
N LEU A 239 -4.84 -2.00 -16.52
CA LEU A 239 -4.07 -3.00 -17.27
C LEU A 239 -4.51 -4.41 -16.89
N SER A 240 -4.77 -5.25 -17.87
CA SER A 240 -5.03 -6.68 -17.67
C SER A 240 -3.74 -7.50 -17.74
N HIS A 241 -3.57 -8.42 -16.80
CA HIS A 241 -2.49 -9.42 -16.77
C HIS A 241 -3.00 -10.84 -17.08
N GLY A 242 -4.18 -10.97 -17.68
CA GLY A 242 -4.78 -12.24 -18.08
C GLY A 242 -5.84 -12.76 -17.11
N SER A 243 -6.33 -13.98 -17.37
CA SER A 243 -7.40 -14.59 -16.56
C SER A 243 -6.90 -14.94 -15.16
N CYS A 244 -7.71 -14.62 -14.16
CA CYS A 244 -7.43 -14.87 -12.75
C CYS A 244 -8.73 -14.95 -11.97
N THR A 245 -9.02 -16.13 -11.44
CA THR A 245 -10.08 -16.28 -10.44
C THR A 245 -9.62 -15.75 -9.09
N PHE A 246 -10.57 -15.59 -8.16
CA PHE A 246 -10.29 -15.15 -6.80
C PHE A 246 -9.34 -16.10 -6.05
N GLU A 247 -9.54 -17.41 -6.22
CA GLU A 247 -8.74 -18.44 -5.56
C GLU A 247 -7.32 -18.55 -6.15
N GLU A 248 -7.17 -18.30 -7.44
CA GLU A 248 -5.87 -18.31 -8.13
C GLU A 248 -5.06 -17.02 -7.91
N PHE A 249 -5.67 -15.96 -7.36
CA PHE A 249 -5.05 -14.64 -7.29
C PHE A 249 -3.70 -14.60 -6.57
N PRO A 250 -3.53 -15.20 -5.39
CA PRO A 250 -2.23 -15.30 -4.73
C PRO A 250 -1.12 -15.86 -5.62
N GLU A 251 -1.44 -16.86 -6.44
CA GLU A 251 -0.46 -17.53 -7.32
C GLU A 251 -0.16 -16.71 -8.58
N LYS A 252 -1.18 -16.05 -9.16
CA LYS A 252 -1.07 -15.32 -10.42
C LYS A 252 -0.49 -13.91 -10.27
N VAL A 253 -0.68 -13.26 -9.12
CA VAL A 253 -0.15 -11.89 -8.90
C VAL A 253 1.36 -11.87 -8.67
N VAL A 254 1.92 -12.92 -8.04
CA VAL A 254 3.36 -13.00 -7.73
C VAL A 254 4.26 -12.89 -8.96
N PRO A 255 4.08 -13.67 -10.05
CA PRO A 255 4.93 -13.53 -11.23
C PRO A 255 4.81 -12.16 -11.90
N VAL A 256 3.65 -11.50 -11.82
CA VAL A 256 3.45 -10.13 -12.31
C VAL A 256 4.29 -9.13 -11.49
N LEU A 257 4.25 -9.23 -10.16
CA LEU A 257 5.05 -8.40 -9.26
C LEU A 257 6.56 -8.65 -9.44
N GLN A 258 6.98 -9.91 -9.56
CA GLN A 258 8.38 -10.28 -9.83
C GLN A 258 8.86 -9.69 -11.15
N ALA A 259 8.05 -9.78 -12.21
CA ALA A 259 8.38 -9.18 -13.51
C ALA A 259 8.47 -7.65 -13.46
N ARG A 260 7.69 -7.00 -12.59
CA ARG A 260 7.79 -5.55 -12.34
C ARG A 260 9.08 -5.20 -11.59
N ILE A 261 9.41 -5.92 -10.52
CA ILE A 261 10.64 -5.72 -9.73
C ILE A 261 11.89 -5.94 -10.58
N ALA A 262 11.88 -6.95 -11.46
CA ALA A 262 13.00 -7.25 -12.36
C ALA A 262 13.34 -6.11 -13.34
N ARG A 263 12.51 -5.08 -13.47
CA ARG A 263 12.82 -3.87 -14.27
C ARG A 263 13.73 -2.89 -13.54
N TYR A 264 13.81 -2.99 -12.22
CA TYR A 264 14.68 -2.15 -11.40
C TYR A 264 16.08 -2.77 -11.31
N PRO A 265 17.12 -1.95 -11.09
CA PRO A 265 18.46 -2.47 -10.80
C PRO A 265 18.42 -3.44 -9.61
N ALA A 266 19.25 -4.48 -9.62
CA ALA A 266 19.30 -5.46 -8.52
C ALA A 266 19.68 -4.84 -7.15
N THR A 267 20.20 -3.60 -7.15
CA THR A 267 20.51 -2.81 -5.96
C THR A 267 19.30 -2.08 -5.39
N GLU A 268 18.22 -1.93 -6.16
CA GLU A 268 16.99 -1.34 -5.69
C GLU A 268 16.18 -2.40 -4.95
N ILE A 269 15.93 -2.14 -3.67
CA ILE A 269 15.23 -3.04 -2.77
C ILE A 269 14.05 -2.36 -2.07
N ARG A 270 13.81 -1.07 -2.36
CA ARG A 270 12.80 -0.25 -1.68
C ARG A 270 11.45 -0.46 -2.34
N PHE A 271 10.86 -1.59 -1.99
CA PHE A 271 9.51 -1.97 -2.35
C PHE A 271 8.74 -2.30 -1.08
N ASN A 272 7.43 -2.11 -1.09
CA ASN A 272 6.56 -2.59 -0.04
C ASN A 272 5.34 -3.27 -0.66
N LEU A 273 4.84 -4.32 -0.01
CA LEU A 273 3.67 -5.05 -0.45
C LEU A 273 2.71 -5.24 0.72
N LEU A 274 1.51 -4.69 0.58
CA LEU A 274 0.41 -4.85 1.51
C LEU A 274 -0.67 -5.70 0.86
N ALA A 275 -1.21 -6.69 1.56
CA ALA A 275 -2.36 -7.46 1.10
C ALA A 275 -3.61 -7.06 1.88
N MET A 276 -4.70 -6.77 1.17
CA MET A 276 -6.02 -6.62 1.77
C MET A 276 -6.63 -8.01 1.91
N VAL A 277 -6.84 -8.44 3.14
CA VAL A 277 -7.27 -9.80 3.49
C VAL A 277 -8.48 -9.74 4.40
N ARG A 278 -9.16 -10.88 4.60
CA ARG A 278 -10.23 -10.94 5.60
C ARG A 278 -9.63 -10.70 6.98
N ASP A 279 -10.36 -9.96 7.81
CA ASP A 279 -9.95 -9.67 9.18
C ASP A 279 -9.57 -10.96 9.91
N LEU A 280 -8.31 -11.05 10.33
CA LEU A 280 -7.73 -12.27 10.88
C LEU A 280 -8.33 -12.60 12.25
N ARG A 281 -8.89 -11.62 12.96
CA ARG A 281 -9.64 -11.83 14.22
C ARG A 281 -10.93 -12.59 13.96
N ILE A 282 -11.58 -12.35 12.82
CA ILE A 282 -12.79 -13.11 12.42
C ILE A 282 -12.39 -14.57 12.17
N ARG A 283 -11.32 -14.80 11.40
CA ARG A 283 -10.80 -16.14 11.14
C ARG A 283 -10.41 -16.87 12.44
N ALA A 284 -9.68 -16.19 13.33
CA ALA A 284 -9.25 -16.75 14.61
C ALA A 284 -10.44 -17.16 15.50
N ARG A 285 -11.51 -16.35 15.53
CA ARG A 285 -12.74 -16.67 16.27
C ARG A 285 -13.48 -17.86 15.67
N GLU A 286 -13.53 -17.97 14.34
CA GLU A 286 -14.16 -19.09 13.64
C GLU A 286 -13.40 -20.42 13.86
N THR A 287 -12.07 -20.37 13.90
CA THR A 287 -11.23 -21.56 14.11
C THR A 287 -10.98 -21.89 15.58
N GLY A 288 -11.31 -20.97 16.51
CA GLY A 288 -11.00 -21.11 17.93
C GLY A 288 -9.51 -20.93 18.26
N ASP A 289 -8.76 -20.21 17.42
CA ASP A 289 -7.34 -19.93 17.63
C ASP A 289 -7.16 -18.72 18.55
N GLU A 290 -7.16 -18.98 19.87
CA GLU A 290 -7.00 -17.93 20.90
C GLU A 290 -5.65 -17.19 20.79
N GLY A 291 -4.60 -17.86 20.31
CA GLY A 291 -3.27 -17.28 20.16
C GLY A 291 -3.24 -16.24 19.05
N LEU A 292 -3.75 -16.60 17.87
CA LEU A 292 -3.90 -15.66 16.75
C LEU A 292 -4.83 -14.50 17.13
N LEU A 293 -5.94 -14.77 17.82
CA LEU A 293 -6.88 -13.72 18.23
C LEU A 293 -6.20 -12.70 19.14
N ALA A 294 -5.48 -13.14 20.17
CA ALA A 294 -4.77 -12.24 21.09
C ALA A 294 -3.68 -11.43 20.38
N GLN A 295 -2.96 -12.04 19.42
CA GLN A 295 -1.96 -11.36 18.61
C GLN A 295 -2.58 -10.22 17.78
N GLU A 296 -3.67 -10.50 17.06
CA GLU A 296 -4.32 -9.53 16.19
C GLU A 296 -5.06 -8.43 16.98
N GLU A 297 -5.63 -8.75 18.14
CA GLU A 297 -6.19 -7.75 19.06
C GLU A 297 -5.10 -6.86 19.67
N GLY A 298 -3.93 -7.43 19.97
CA GLY A 298 -2.75 -6.68 20.44
C GLY A 298 -2.23 -5.68 19.40
N LYS A 299 -2.16 -6.07 18.12
CA LYS A 299 -1.79 -5.15 17.01
C LYS A 299 -2.72 -3.92 17.00
N ARG A 300 -4.04 -4.14 17.06
CA ARG A 300 -5.06 -3.08 17.05
C ARG A 300 -5.00 -2.15 18.25
N GLN A 301 -4.65 -2.67 19.43
CA GLN A 301 -4.46 -1.87 20.63
C GLN A 301 -3.17 -1.05 20.56
N GLY A 302 -2.07 -1.65 20.07
CA GLY A 302 -0.82 -0.94 19.81
C GLY A 302 -0.97 0.21 18.81
N ASP A 303 -1.79 0.02 17.77
CA ASP A 303 -2.13 1.08 16.81
C ASP A 303 -2.99 2.21 17.43
N ALA A 304 -3.82 1.87 18.43
CA ALA A 304 -4.71 2.82 19.12
C ALA A 304 -4.04 3.56 20.29
N GLU A 305 -3.08 2.92 20.97
CA GLU A 305 -2.33 3.47 22.11
C GLU A 305 -0.96 4.05 21.70
N GLY A 306 -0.52 3.80 20.46
CA GLY A 306 0.75 4.19 19.86
C GLY A 306 0.94 5.69 19.57
N GLY A 307 0.66 6.54 20.56
CA GLY A 307 1.64 7.58 20.88
C GLY A 307 2.86 6.84 21.45
N TYR A 308 3.86 6.62 20.60
CA TYR A 308 5.08 5.83 20.86
C TYR A 308 5.76 6.22 22.20
N GLU A 309 5.44 5.54 23.30
CA GLU A 309 6.27 5.58 24.51
C GLU A 309 7.47 4.67 24.27
N GLY A 310 8.62 5.30 23.99
CA GLY A 310 9.90 4.61 23.86
C GLY A 310 10.30 3.98 25.19
N GLU A 311 10.41 2.67 25.22
CA GLU A 311 11.08 1.97 26.32
C GLU A 311 12.61 2.08 26.15
N GLY A 312 13.21 2.79 27.11
CA GLY A 312 14.43 2.42 27.87
C GLY A 312 15.72 2.13 27.12
#